data_AF-A0A1N6MXJ6-F1
#
_entry.id   AF-A0A1N6MXJ6-F1
#
_cell.length_a   1.000
_cell.length_b   1.000
_cell.length_c   1.000
_cell.angle_alpha   90.00
_cell.angle_beta   90.00
_cell.angle_gamma   90.00
#
_symmetry.space_group_name_H-M   'P 1'
#
loop_
_entity.id
_entity.type
_entity.pdbx_description
1 polymer ?
#
loop_
_entity_poly.entity_id
_entity_poly.type
_entity_poly.pdbx_seq_one_letter_code
_entity_poly.pdbx_strand_id
1 'polypeptide(L)'
;MKKTRKLSAAVIGLVLSGAGATAILAQFLDEKEGNRLSAYQDAGGIWTICRGVTRIDGVPIRQGMRLTPNQCRDLNAKEAEKAIQVFRV
;
A
#
# COMPACT_ATOMS: atom_id res chain seq x y z
N MET A 1 8.61 14.00 -26.96
CA MET A 1 8.51 14.06 -25.48
C MET A 1 7.20 13.39 -25.04
N LYS A 2 7.26 12.16 -24.49
CA LYS A 2 6.07 11.43 -24.02
C LYS A 2 5.62 12.10 -22.71
N LYS A 3 4.46 12.75 -22.68
CA LYS A 3 3.89 13.29 -21.42
C LYS A 3 3.68 12.12 -20.46
N THR A 4 4.51 12.00 -19.43
CA THR A 4 4.29 11.07 -18.32
C THR A 4 3.10 11.58 -17.52
N ARG A 5 1.96 10.90 -17.65
CA ARG A 5 0.79 11.18 -16.82
C ARG A 5 1.15 10.90 -15.36
N LYS A 6 0.82 11.82 -14.44
CA LYS A 6 1.16 11.68 -13.00
C LYS A 6 0.39 10.54 -12.31
N LEU A 7 -0.83 10.27 -12.79
CA LEU A 7 -1.72 9.20 -12.35
C LEU A 7 -1.97 8.23 -13.49
N SER A 8 -2.16 6.94 -13.18
CA SER A 8 -2.53 5.93 -14.17
C SER A 8 -3.98 6.07 -14.62
N ALA A 9 -4.33 5.37 -15.71
CA ALA A 9 -5.71 5.28 -16.16
C ALA A 9 -6.62 4.60 -15.12
N ALA A 10 -6.10 3.65 -14.34
CA ALA A 10 -6.87 2.97 -13.30
C ALA A 10 -7.24 3.91 -12.15
N VAL A 11 -6.27 4.70 -11.65
CA VAL A 11 -6.53 5.71 -10.61
C VAL A 11 -7.51 6.77 -11.13
N ILE A 12 -7.32 7.27 -12.36
CA ILE A 12 -8.24 8.24 -12.96
C ILE A 12 -9.66 7.65 -13.09
N GLY A 13 -9.79 6.39 -13.50
CA GLY A 13 -11.08 5.71 -13.61
C GLY A 13 -11.81 5.64 -12.27
N LEU A 14 -11.11 5.31 -11.18
CA LEU A 14 -11.68 5.28 -9.84
C LEU A 14 -12.14 6.66 -9.35
N VAL A 15 -11.39 7.72 -9.67
CA VAL A 15 -11.79 9.10 -9.34
C VAL A 15 -13.07 9.48 -10.11
N LEU A 16 -13.11 9.19 -11.42
CA LEU A 16 -14.26 9.53 -12.28
C LEU A 16 -15.52 8.71 -11.92
N SER A 17 -15.38 7.50 -11.40
CA SER A 17 -16.51 6.69 -10.95
C SER A 17 -17.04 7.07 -9.56
N GLY A 18 -16.40 8.02 -8.86
CA GLY A 18 -16.77 8.39 -7.50
C GLY A 18 -16.43 7.30 -6.47
N ALA A 19 -15.42 6.47 -6.72
CA ALA A 19 -14.98 5.45 -5.77
C ALA A 19 -14.54 6.09 -4.44
N GLY A 20 -14.70 5.36 -3.33
CA GLY A 20 -14.27 5.83 -2.02
C GLY A 20 -12.76 6.11 -1.96
N ALA A 21 -12.36 7.04 -1.09
CA ALA A 21 -10.97 7.47 -0.94
C ALA A 21 -10.01 6.29 -0.65
N THR A 22 -10.45 5.29 0.12
CA THR A 22 -9.68 4.07 0.41
C THR A 22 -9.36 3.27 -0.85
N ALA A 23 -10.31 3.12 -1.76
CA ALA A 23 -10.12 2.38 -3.01
C ALA A 23 -9.18 3.13 -3.97
N ILE A 24 -9.34 4.45 -4.10
CA ILE A 24 -8.46 5.30 -4.91
C ILE A 24 -7.02 5.24 -4.38
N LEU A 25 -6.85 5.42 -3.07
CA LEU A 25 -5.54 5.36 -2.43
C LEU A 25 -4.91 3.97 -2.56
N ALA A 26 -5.70 2.91 -2.36
CA ALA A 26 -5.21 1.54 -2.48
C ALA A 26 -4.65 1.23 -3.88
N GLN A 27 -5.32 1.67 -4.95
CA GLN A 27 -4.85 1.53 -6.33
C GLN A 27 -3.58 2.34 -6.59
N PHE A 28 -3.56 3.61 -6.15
CA PHE A 28 -2.39 4.47 -6.33
C PHE A 28 -1.14 3.90 -5.65
N LEU A 29 -1.29 3.47 -4.40
CA LEU A 29 -0.19 2.90 -3.64
C LEU A 29 0.28 1.56 -4.23
N ASP A 30 -0.60 0.75 -4.82
CA ASP A 30 -0.21 -0.50 -5.50
C ASP A 30 0.77 -0.24 -6.63
N GLU A 31 0.51 0.81 -7.42
CA GLU A 31 1.34 1.18 -8.56
C GLU A 31 2.68 1.83 -8.15
N LYS A 32 2.72 2.52 -7.01
CA LYS A 32 3.90 3.26 -6.56
C LYS A 32 4.83 2.46 -5.68
N GLU A 33 4.27 1.62 -4.81
CA GLU A 33 5.04 0.91 -3.78
C GLU A 33 5.16 -0.58 -4.11
N GLY A 34 4.26 -1.12 -4.91
CA GLY A 34 4.18 -2.55 -5.23
C GLY A 34 3.66 -3.39 -4.05
N ASN A 35 3.77 -4.71 -4.17
CA ASN A 35 3.39 -5.62 -3.09
C ASN A 35 4.35 -6.82 -3.02
N ARG A 36 5.14 -6.90 -1.95
CA ARG A 36 6.14 -7.96 -1.74
C ARG A 36 5.71 -8.92 -0.64
N LEU A 37 5.41 -10.16 -1.02
CA LEU A 37 4.94 -11.18 -0.08
C LEU A 37 6.01 -11.68 0.90
N SER A 38 7.28 -11.44 0.62
CA SER A 38 8.40 -11.83 1.50
C SER A 38 9.05 -10.58 2.07
N ALA A 39 9.48 -10.66 3.33
CA ALA A 39 10.16 -9.58 4.00
C ALA A 39 11.45 -9.19 3.27
N TYR A 40 11.69 -7.88 3.14
CA TYR A 40 12.87 -7.29 2.51
C TYR A 40 13.39 -6.15 3.37
N GLN A 41 14.66 -5.79 3.22
CA GLN A 41 15.19 -4.56 3.81
C GLN A 41 14.90 -3.39 2.88
N ASP A 42 14.29 -2.35 3.43
CA ASP A 42 14.14 -1.08 2.71
C ASP A 42 15.47 -0.29 2.67
N ALA A 43 15.44 0.91 2.07
CA ALA A 43 16.62 1.77 1.95
C ALA A 43 17.18 2.24 3.32
N GLY A 44 16.39 2.15 4.40
CA GLY A 44 16.81 2.44 5.77
C GLY A 44 17.29 1.21 6.54
N GLY A 45 17.34 0.03 5.91
CA GLY A 45 17.73 -1.23 6.56
C GLY A 45 16.64 -1.83 7.46
N ILE A 46 15.41 -1.32 7.41
CA ILE A 46 14.29 -1.83 8.20
C ILE A 46 13.64 -2.99 7.45
N TRP A 47 13.33 -4.05 8.18
CA TRP A 47 12.58 -5.18 7.65
C TRP A 47 11.13 -4.77 7.38
N THR A 48 10.72 -4.96 6.13
CA THR A 48 9.47 -4.45 5.58
C THR A 48 8.82 -5.53 4.71
N ILE A 49 7.49 -5.61 4.71
CA ILE A 49 6.72 -6.60 3.93
C ILE A 49 5.47 -5.95 3.31
N CYS A 50 4.85 -6.66 2.36
CA CYS A 50 3.69 -6.21 1.61
C CYS A 50 3.98 -4.86 0.93
N ARG A 51 3.30 -3.81 1.39
CA ARG A 51 3.40 -2.46 0.87
C ARG A 51 3.92 -1.50 1.96
N GLY A 52 5.15 -1.71 2.41
CA GLY A 52 5.75 -0.82 3.42
C GLY A 52 5.42 -1.17 4.88
N VAL A 53 4.84 -2.34 5.17
CA VAL A 53 4.49 -2.72 6.55
C VAL A 53 5.75 -3.13 7.31
N THR A 54 6.08 -2.39 8.38
CA THR A 54 7.25 -2.65 9.25
C THR A 54 6.87 -3.30 10.58
N ARG A 55 5.60 -3.22 10.97
CA ARG A 55 5.05 -3.84 12.18
C ARG A 55 3.64 -4.38 11.92
N ILE A 56 3.33 -5.54 12.49
CA ILE A 56 1.99 -6.12 12.52
C ILE A 56 1.62 -6.30 13.98
N ASP A 57 0.54 -5.66 14.42
CA ASP A 57 0.05 -5.73 15.81
C ASP A 57 1.14 -5.43 16.86
N GLY A 58 1.99 -4.45 16.56
CA GLY A 58 3.10 -4.03 17.42
C GLY A 58 4.37 -4.90 17.30
N VAL A 59 4.31 -6.03 16.62
CA VAL A 59 5.45 -6.92 16.40
C VAL A 59 6.24 -6.49 15.15
N PRO A 60 7.56 -6.26 15.24
CA PRO A 60 8.37 -5.89 14.09
C PRO A 60 8.52 -7.05 13.10
N ILE A 61 8.53 -6.72 11.81
CA ILE A 61 8.86 -7.69 10.76
C ILE A 61 10.32 -8.13 10.91
N ARG A 62 10.59 -9.41 10.63
CA ARG A 62 11.91 -10.02 10.70
C ARG A 62 12.24 -10.77 9.41
N GLN A 63 13.53 -11.03 9.22
CA GLN A 63 14.02 -11.86 8.13
C GLN A 63 13.28 -13.20 8.06
N GLY A 64 12.95 -13.64 6.83
CA GLY A 64 12.30 -14.91 6.59
C GLY A 64 10.77 -14.89 6.75
N MET A 65 10.18 -13.79 7.23
CA MET A 65 8.72 -13.66 7.24
C MET A 65 8.15 -13.62 5.82
N ARG A 66 7.04 -14.34 5.62
CA ARG A 66 6.29 -14.39 4.36
C ARG A 66 4.80 -14.39 4.65
N LEU A 67 4.05 -13.64 3.85
CA LEU A 67 2.60 -13.54 3.94
C LEU A 67 1.95 -13.99 2.63
N THR A 68 0.69 -14.39 2.72
CA THR A 68 -0.13 -14.67 1.55
C THR A 68 -0.61 -13.37 0.90
N PRO A 69 -1.00 -13.39 -0.39
CA PRO A 69 -1.58 -12.22 -1.05
C PRO A 69 -2.80 -11.65 -0.31
N ASN A 70 -3.63 -12.52 0.28
CA ASN A 70 -4.81 -12.09 1.02
C ASN A 70 -4.44 -11.41 2.34
N GLN A 71 -3.47 -11.95 3.07
CA GLN A 71 -2.95 -11.28 4.28
C GLN A 71 -2.38 -9.89 3.98
N CYS A 72 -1.61 -9.74 2.89
CA CYS A 72 -1.15 -8.42 2.48
C CYS A 72 -2.29 -7.50 2.08
N ARG A 73 -3.33 -8.01 1.41
CA ARG A 73 -4.50 -7.22 1.03
C ARG A 73 -5.23 -6.66 2.26
N ASP A 74 -5.44 -7.50 3.27
CA ASP A 74 -6.12 -7.09 4.50
C ASP A 74 -5.29 -6.08 5.30
N LEU A 75 -3.97 -6.29 5.39
CA LEU A 75 -3.07 -5.34 6.03
C LEU A 75 -3.06 -4.00 5.28
N ASN A 76 -2.91 -4.02 3.96
CA ASN A 76 -2.86 -2.80 3.15
C ASN A 76 -4.17 -2.00 3.25
N ALA A 77 -5.32 -2.67 3.32
CA ALA A 77 -6.60 -2.01 3.50
C ALA A 77 -6.70 -1.31 4.87
N LYS A 78 -6.26 -1.98 5.94
CA LYS A 78 -6.21 -1.40 7.30
C LYS A 78 -5.27 -0.20 7.36
N GLU A 79 -4.09 -0.28 6.77
CA GLU A 79 -3.14 0.84 6.74
C GLU A 79 -3.67 2.03 5.92
N ALA A 80 -4.33 1.78 4.79
CA ALA A 80 -4.98 2.84 4.01
C ALA A 80 -6.12 3.52 4.79
N GLU A 81 -6.92 2.75 5.54
CA GLU A 81 -7.97 3.31 6.39
C GLU A 81 -7.40 4.19 7.52
N LYS A 82 -6.35 3.72 8.20
CA LYS A 82 -5.64 4.52 9.22
C LYS A 82 -5.11 5.84 8.63
N ALA A 83 -4.51 5.79 7.44
CA ALA A 83 -3.99 6.98 6.77
C ALA A 83 -5.11 7.99 6.46
N ILE A 84 -6.28 7.51 6.03
CA ILE A 84 -7.43 8.37 5.72
C ILE A 84 -8.12 8.89 6.99
N GLN A 85 -8.10 8.12 8.08
CA GLN A 85 -8.74 8.52 9.34
C GLN A 85 -8.21 9.86 9.87
N VAL A 86 -6.94 10.18 9.64
CA VAL A 86 -6.35 11.48 10.01
C VAL A 86 -7.02 12.65 9.28
N PHE A 87 -7.63 12.40 8.12
CA PHE A 87 -8.33 13.40 7.30
C PHE A 87 -9.85 13.40 7.50
N ARG A 88 -10.39 12.54 8.38
CA ARG A 88 -11.80 12.60 8.76
C ARG A 88 -11.99 13.75 9.75
N VAL A 89 -12.62 14.81 9.27
CA VAL A 89 -13.03 16.00 10.05
C VAL A 89 -14.36 15.75 10.74
#